data_AF-A0A183HXM6-F1
#
_entry.id   AF-A0A183HXM6-F1
#
_cell.length_a   1.000
_cell.length_b   1.000
_cell.length_c   1.000
_cell.angle_alpha   90.00
_cell.angle_beta   90.00
_cell.angle_gamma   90.00
#
_symmetry.space_group_name_H-M   'P 1'
#
loop_
_entity.id
_entity.type
_entity.pdbx_description
1 polymer ?
#
loop_
_entity_poly.entity_id
_entity_poly.type
_entity_poly.pdbx_seq_one_letter_code
_entity_poly.pdbx_strand_id
1 'polypeptide(L)'
;LNSISAYIKLVATLLITAAVFTFIAFFLNVFGLRSRDLHWKYIFYKFATYISLFGVFLELISLIVFPVCFYVEMKNFGYRNWEFDWSYGVAWGATLFSFSASLSLICDKEHEEVYFKEKTIYNPPPELK
;
A
#
# COMPACT_ATOMS: atom_id res chain seq x y z
N LEU A 1 -20.20 2.78 26.44
CA LEU A 1 -20.56 3.53 25.21
C LEU A 1 -19.41 4.34 24.60
N ASN A 2 -18.64 5.14 25.34
CA ASN A 2 -17.58 5.98 24.74
C ASN A 2 -16.45 5.20 24.03
N SER A 3 -16.11 3.99 24.48
CA SER A 3 -15.05 3.17 23.86
C SER A 3 -15.44 2.60 22.49
N ILE A 4 -16.70 2.17 22.33
CA ILE A 4 -17.21 1.56 21.09
C ILE A 4 -17.12 2.55 19.93
N SER A 5 -17.64 3.74 20.14
CA SER A 5 -17.60 4.80 19.14
C SER A 5 -16.19 5.31 18.89
N ALA A 6 -15.26 5.15 19.84
CA ALA A 6 -13.88 5.60 19.67
C ALA A 6 -13.08 4.69 18.73
N TYR A 7 -13.07 3.37 18.97
CA TYR A 7 -12.26 2.46 18.12
C TYR A 7 -12.79 2.39 16.69
N ILE A 8 -14.11 2.39 16.48
CA ILE A 8 -14.71 2.39 15.14
C ILE A 8 -14.30 3.66 14.38
N LYS A 9 -14.33 4.83 15.03
CA LYS A 9 -13.87 6.09 14.42
C LYS A 9 -12.38 6.03 14.09
N LEU A 10 -11.55 5.46 14.96
CA LEU A 10 -10.12 5.29 14.67
C LEU A 10 -9.88 4.38 13.47
N VAL A 11 -10.49 3.19 13.44
CA VAL A 11 -10.43 2.23 12.32
C VAL A 11 -10.87 2.88 11.01
N ALA A 12 -12.00 3.59 11.02
CA ALA A 12 -12.50 4.31 9.85
C ALA A 12 -11.52 5.41 9.38
N THR A 13 -10.94 6.16 10.31
CA THR A 13 -9.97 7.22 10.00
C THR A 13 -8.70 6.64 9.37
N LEU A 14 -8.21 5.52 9.89
CA LEU A 14 -7.06 4.80 9.35
C LEU A 14 -7.34 4.29 7.93
N LEU A 15 -8.51 3.68 7.68
CA LEU A 15 -8.90 3.19 6.36
C LEU A 15 -9.04 4.31 5.33
N ILE A 16 -9.70 5.41 5.69
CA ILE A 16 -9.86 6.56 4.79
C ILE A 16 -8.49 7.16 4.45
N THR A 17 -7.62 7.30 5.45
CA THR A 17 -6.28 7.83 5.25
C THR A 17 -5.45 6.90 4.35
N ALA A 18 -5.53 5.60 4.56
CA ALA A 18 -4.88 4.61 3.71
C ALA A 18 -5.38 4.67 2.26
N ALA A 19 -6.70 4.74 2.06
CA ALA A 19 -7.30 4.85 0.74
C ALA A 19 -6.85 6.11 -0.01
N VAL A 20 -6.72 7.24 0.69
CA VAL A 20 -6.17 8.48 0.12
C VAL A 20 -4.72 8.30 -0.32
N PHE A 21 -3.88 7.66 0.49
CA PHE A 21 -2.50 7.37 0.10
C PHE A 21 -2.42 6.44 -1.11
N THR A 22 -3.21 5.38 -1.14
CA THR A 22 -3.29 4.45 -2.28
C THR A 22 -3.76 5.18 -3.55
N PHE A 23 -4.74 6.07 -3.44
CA PHE A 23 -5.20 6.91 -4.54
C PHE A 23 -4.10 7.83 -5.05
N ILE A 24 -3.38 8.53 -4.16
CA ILE A 24 -2.24 9.39 -4.53
C ILE A 24 -1.14 8.56 -5.22
N ALA A 25 -0.79 7.39 -4.67
CA ALA A 25 0.20 6.49 -5.25
C ALA A 25 -0.20 6.04 -6.66
N PHE A 26 -1.49 5.76 -6.89
CA PHE A 26 -2.00 5.43 -8.22
C PHE A 26 -1.75 6.56 -9.24
N PHE A 27 -2.08 7.82 -8.90
CA PHE A 27 -1.80 8.94 -9.81
C PHE A 27 -0.31 9.15 -10.05
N LEU A 28 0.54 9.01 -9.01
CA LEU A 28 1.99 9.12 -9.17
C LEU A 28 2.54 8.05 -10.12
N ASN A 29 2.02 6.82 -10.06
CA ASN A 29 2.37 5.77 -11.01
C ASN A 29 1.93 6.12 -12.44
N VAL A 30 0.71 6.65 -12.62
CA VAL A 30 0.21 7.07 -13.94
C VAL A 30 1.05 8.21 -14.52
N PHE A 31 1.42 9.21 -13.73
CA PHE A 31 2.31 10.28 -14.17
C PHE A 31 3.72 9.78 -14.45
N GLY A 32 4.23 8.87 -13.62
CA GLY A 32 5.52 8.18 -13.83
C GLY A 32 5.57 7.44 -15.17
N LEU A 33 4.52 6.69 -15.51
CA LEU A 33 4.39 6.00 -16.80
C LEU A 33 4.39 6.95 -18.01
N ARG A 34 3.82 8.16 -17.85
CA ARG A 34 3.74 9.14 -18.93
C ARG A 34 5.05 9.92 -19.14
N SER A 35 5.93 9.95 -18.13
CA SER A 35 7.20 10.68 -18.23
C SER A 35 8.14 10.03 -19.24
N ARG A 36 8.69 10.82 -20.17
CA ARG A 36 9.71 10.37 -21.13
C ARG A 36 11.12 10.42 -20.54
N ASP A 37 11.32 11.23 -19.51
CA ASP A 37 12.61 11.38 -18.86
C ASP A 37 12.77 10.34 -17.76
N LEU A 38 13.81 9.52 -17.91
CA LEU A 38 14.11 8.38 -17.04
C LEU A 38 14.37 8.81 -15.57
N HIS A 39 15.01 9.96 -15.36
CA HIS A 39 15.28 10.49 -14.02
C HIS A 39 13.98 10.86 -13.27
N TRP A 40 13.06 11.57 -13.94
CA TRP A 40 11.78 11.94 -13.35
C TRP A 40 10.89 10.73 -13.12
N LYS A 41 10.87 9.80 -14.08
CA LYS A 41 10.20 8.51 -13.96
C LYS A 41 10.61 7.83 -12.65
N TYR A 42 11.91 7.66 -12.41
CA TYR A 42 12.45 7.03 -11.21
C TYR A 42 12.00 7.71 -9.91
N ILE A 43 12.01 9.04 -9.87
CA ILE A 43 11.57 9.81 -8.68
C ILE A 43 10.09 9.55 -8.40
N PHE A 44 9.22 9.64 -9.42
CA PHE A 44 7.78 9.41 -9.25
C PHE A 44 7.49 7.98 -8.75
N TYR A 45 8.14 6.96 -9.33
CA TYR A 45 7.98 5.58 -8.89
C TYR A 45 8.46 5.36 -7.46
N LYS A 46 9.63 5.91 -7.10
CA LYS A 46 10.16 5.79 -5.74
C LYS A 46 9.20 6.38 -4.70
N PHE A 47 8.68 7.58 -4.96
CA PHE A 47 7.67 8.17 -4.07
C PHE A 47 6.38 7.36 -4.03
N ALA A 48 5.89 6.89 -5.19
CA ALA A 48 4.68 6.09 -5.28
C ALA A 48 4.79 4.78 -4.47
N THR A 49 5.93 4.08 -4.57
CA THR A 49 6.19 2.85 -3.81
C THR A 49 6.18 3.09 -2.30
N TYR A 50 6.83 4.15 -1.80
CA TYR A 50 6.83 4.43 -0.36
C TYR A 50 5.44 4.81 0.16
N ILE A 51 4.69 5.62 -0.59
CA ILE A 51 3.32 6.01 -0.21
C ILE A 51 2.40 4.79 -0.22
N SER A 52 2.53 3.92 -1.23
CA SER A 52 1.77 2.67 -1.35
C SER A 52 2.03 1.73 -0.18
N LEU A 53 3.30 1.49 0.17
CA LEU A 53 3.68 0.65 1.31
C LEU A 53 3.15 1.19 2.64
N PHE A 54 3.20 2.50 2.82
CA PHE A 54 2.64 3.13 4.02
C PHE A 54 1.11 2.97 4.08
N GLY A 55 0.41 3.12 2.96
CA GLY A 55 -1.02 2.85 2.86
C GLY A 55 -1.39 1.41 3.25
N VAL A 56 -0.68 0.43 2.70
CA VAL A 56 -0.86 -1.00 3.03
C VAL A 56 -0.66 -1.25 4.54
N PHE A 57 0.34 -0.62 5.16
CA PHE A 57 0.58 -0.77 6.59
C PHE A 57 -0.58 -0.23 7.45
N LEU A 58 -1.17 0.91 7.06
CA LEU A 58 -2.34 1.46 7.73
C LEU A 58 -3.59 0.57 7.56
N GLU A 59 -3.80 0.01 6.35
CA GLU A 59 -4.85 -0.97 6.11
C GLU A 59 -4.69 -2.18 7.03
N LEU A 60 -3.50 -2.78 7.08
CA LEU A 60 -3.22 -3.94 7.93
C LEU A 60 -3.52 -3.65 9.41
N ILE A 61 -3.09 -2.50 9.94
CA ILE A 61 -3.40 -2.11 11.32
C ILE A 61 -4.91 -2.05 11.51
N SER A 62 -5.63 -1.41 10.59
CA SER A 62 -7.08 -1.25 10.70
C SER A 62 -7.82 -2.59 10.66
N LEU A 63 -7.42 -3.49 9.76
CA LEU A 63 -8.00 -4.82 9.59
C LEU A 63 -7.71 -5.75 10.77
N ILE A 64 -6.62 -5.53 11.53
CA ILE A 64 -6.31 -6.29 12.74
C ILE A 64 -7.02 -5.69 13.96
N VAL A 65 -7.00 -4.35 14.12
CA VAL A 65 -7.60 -3.66 15.27
C VAL A 65 -9.12 -3.85 15.30
N PHE A 66 -9.79 -3.81 14.15
CA PHE A 66 -11.23 -3.97 14.05
C PHE A 66 -11.75 -5.28 14.70
N PRO A 67 -11.34 -6.49 14.28
CA PRO A 67 -11.81 -7.74 14.87
C PRO A 67 -11.34 -7.93 16.31
N VAL A 68 -10.14 -7.45 16.68
CA VAL A 68 -9.63 -7.58 18.06
C VAL A 68 -10.50 -6.79 19.04
N CYS A 69 -10.76 -5.51 18.75
CA CYS A 69 -11.63 -4.68 19.58
C CYS A 69 -13.08 -5.16 19.54
N PHE A 70 -13.55 -5.58 18.38
CA PHE A 70 -14.90 -6.10 18.21
C PHE A 70 -15.14 -7.39 19.01
N TYR A 71 -14.19 -8.32 19.03
CA TYR A 71 -14.29 -9.58 19.77
C TYR A 71 -14.33 -9.37 21.29
N VAL A 72 -13.50 -8.46 21.82
CA VAL A 72 -13.53 -8.07 23.24
C VAL A 72 -14.89 -7.51 23.62
N GLU A 73 -15.46 -6.67 22.75
CA GLU A 73 -16.74 -6.04 23.02
C GLU A 73 -17.92 -7.03 22.90
N MET A 74 -17.93 -7.92 21.91
CA MET A 74 -18.94 -8.99 21.81
C MET A 74 -18.95 -9.87 23.05
N LYS A 75 -17.78 -10.21 23.59
CA LYS A 75 -17.66 -10.97 24.84
C LYS A 75 -18.31 -10.24 26.02
N ASN A 76 -18.17 -8.92 26.09
CA ASN A 76 -18.78 -8.09 27.15
C ASN A 76 -20.32 -8.05 27.06
N PHE A 77 -20.88 -8.11 25.85
CA PHE A 77 -22.33 -8.12 25.64
C PHE A 77 -22.98 -9.51 25.71
N GLY A 78 -22.21 -10.59 25.89
CA GLY A 78 -22.73 -11.95 26.00
C GLY A 78 -23.24 -12.56 24.69
N TYR A 79 -23.07 -11.86 23.54
CA TYR A 79 -23.37 -12.40 22.22
C TYR A 79 -22.22 -13.30 21.75
N ARG A 80 -22.53 -14.52 21.32
CA ARG A 80 -21.55 -15.52 20.83
C ARG A 80 -21.54 -15.71 19.32
N ASN A 81 -22.53 -15.17 18.61
CA ASN A 81 -22.68 -15.36 17.17
C ASN A 81 -22.23 -14.09 16.47
N TRP A 82 -21.02 -14.12 15.91
CA TRP A 82 -20.55 -13.09 14.98
C TRP A 82 -20.86 -13.56 13.57
N GLU A 83 -21.67 -12.79 12.84
CA GLU A 83 -21.83 -12.98 11.41
C GLU A 83 -20.72 -12.23 10.69
N PHE A 84 -19.89 -12.98 9.99
CA PHE A 84 -18.78 -12.44 9.22
C PHE A 84 -19.31 -11.75 7.96
N ASP A 85 -19.17 -10.43 7.91
CA ASP A 85 -19.54 -9.67 6.72
C ASP A 85 -18.57 -9.92 5.56
N TRP A 86 -19.14 -10.00 4.35
CA TRP A 86 -18.37 -10.09 3.11
C TRP A 86 -17.39 -8.94 2.91
N SER A 87 -17.73 -7.75 3.43
CA SER A 87 -16.89 -6.55 3.33
C SER A 87 -15.51 -6.73 3.95
N TYR A 88 -15.40 -7.49 5.05
CA TYR A 88 -14.12 -7.75 5.69
C TYR A 88 -13.24 -8.68 4.85
N GLY A 89 -13.82 -9.68 4.19
CA GLY A 89 -13.12 -10.52 3.22
C GLY A 89 -12.63 -9.72 2.02
N VAL A 90 -13.47 -8.83 1.49
CA VAL A 90 -13.10 -7.90 0.40
C VAL A 90 -11.96 -6.97 0.83
N ALA A 91 -11.98 -6.47 2.07
CA ALA A 91 -10.92 -5.60 2.60
C ALA A 91 -9.56 -6.34 2.64
N TRP A 92 -9.51 -7.58 3.14
CA TRP A 92 -8.28 -8.38 3.11
C TRP A 92 -7.78 -8.64 1.69
N GLY A 93 -8.70 -8.96 0.77
CA GLY A 93 -8.38 -9.11 -0.65
C GLY A 93 -7.76 -7.84 -1.23
N ALA A 94 -8.36 -6.68 -0.97
CA ALA A 94 -7.85 -5.39 -1.41
C ALA A 94 -6.43 -5.11 -0.86
N THR A 95 -6.20 -5.35 0.43
CA THR A 95 -4.88 -5.15 1.04
C THR A 95 -3.82 -6.09 0.44
N LEU A 96 -4.16 -7.35 0.14
CA LEU A 96 -3.26 -8.27 -0.55
C LEU A 96 -2.92 -7.79 -1.96
N PHE A 97 -3.92 -7.31 -2.73
CA PHE A 97 -3.67 -6.75 -4.06
C PHE A 97 -2.80 -5.48 -3.99
N SER A 98 -3.07 -4.57 -3.06
CA SER A 98 -2.26 -3.36 -2.83
C SER A 98 -0.82 -3.71 -2.43
N PHE A 99 -0.64 -4.75 -1.61
CA PHE A 99 0.68 -5.26 -1.25
C PHE A 99 1.40 -5.87 -2.46
N SER A 100 0.72 -6.72 -3.24
CA SER A 100 1.28 -7.29 -4.47
C SER A 100 1.69 -6.22 -5.47
N ALA A 101 0.87 -5.17 -5.66
CA ALA A 101 1.21 -4.04 -6.51
C ALA A 101 2.47 -3.32 -6.00
N SER A 102 2.59 -3.10 -4.69
CA SER A 102 3.77 -2.49 -4.08
C SER A 102 5.04 -3.32 -4.32
N LEU A 103 4.95 -4.65 -4.19
CA LEU A 103 6.06 -5.56 -4.49
C LEU A 103 6.46 -5.49 -5.98
N SER A 104 5.50 -5.47 -6.89
CA SER A 104 5.77 -5.34 -8.33
C SER A 104 6.53 -4.04 -8.65
N LEU A 105 6.19 -2.93 -8.00
CA LEU A 105 6.91 -1.66 -8.19
C LEU A 105 8.36 -1.71 -7.69
N ILE A 106 8.62 -2.45 -6.60
CA ILE A 106 10.00 -2.67 -6.10
C ILE A 106 10.78 -3.51 -7.10
N CYS A 107 10.20 -4.61 -7.59
CA CYS A 107 10.83 -5.49 -8.57
C CYS A 107 11.13 -4.78 -9.89
N ASP A 108 10.23 -3.90 -10.37
CA ASP A 108 10.45 -3.12 -11.58
C ASP A 108 11.65 -2.17 -11.43
N LYS A 109 11.78 -1.51 -10.27
CA LYS A 109 12.92 -0.65 -9.95
C LYS A 109 14.24 -1.42 -9.94
N GLU A 110 14.28 -2.58 -9.28
CA GLU A 110 15.49 -3.42 -9.22
C GLU A 110 15.90 -3.91 -10.61
N HIS A 111 14.94 -4.32 -11.44
CA HIS A 111 15.17 -4.73 -12.81
C HIS A 111 15.74 -3.59 -13.69
N GLU A 112 15.20 -2.37 -13.57
CA GLU A 112 15.71 -1.20 -14.31
C GLU A 112 17.16 -0.88 -13.90
N GLU A 113 17.48 -0.88 -12.61
CA GLU A 113 18.83 -0.60 -12.10
C GLU A 113 19.87 -1.59 -12.62
N VAL A 114 19.56 -2.89 -12.66
CA VAL A 114 20.43 -3.93 -13.22
C VAL A 114 20.64 -3.71 -14.73
N TYR A 115 19.58 -3.42 -15.48
CA TYR A 115 19.65 -3.18 -16.92
C TYR A 115 20.55 -1.98 -17.28
N PHE A 116 20.48 -0.89 -16.51
CA PHE A 116 21.37 0.27 -16.71
C PHE A 116 22.83 -0.07 -16.48
N LYS A 117 23.14 -0.85 -15.44
CA LYS A 117 24.51 -1.29 -15.16
C LYS A 117 25.06 -2.16 -16.28
N GLU A 118 24.28 -3.13 -16.77
CA GLU A 118 24.69 -3.98 -17.88
C GLU A 118 25.00 -3.17 -19.15
N LYS A 119 24.13 -2.24 -19.56
CA LYS A 119 24.38 -1.40 -20.75
C LYS A 119 25.67 -0.60 -20.65
N THR A 120 25.98 -0.06 -19.47
CA THR A 120 27.21 0.74 -19.28
C THR A 120 28.50 -0.10 -19.31
N ILE A 121 28.43 -1.41 -19.01
CA ILE A 121 29.58 -2.31 -19.09
C ILE A 121 29.92 -2.65 -20.54
N TYR A 122 28.91 -2.96 -21.37
CA TYR A 122 29.12 -3.37 -22.77
C TYR A 122 29.31 -2.20 -23.74
N ASN A 123 28.73 -1.04 -23.45
CA ASN A 123 28.88 0.17 -24.26
C ASN A 123 29.20 1.36 -23.35
N PRO A 124 30.45 1.44 -22.84
CA PRO A 124 30.84 2.53 -21.96
C PRO A 124 30.76 3.87 -22.71
N PRO A 125 30.27 4.93 -22.06
CA PRO A 125 30.25 6.26 -22.65
C PRO A 125 31.69 6.67 -23.07
N PRO A 126 31.85 7.44 -24.15
CA PRO A 126 33.16 7.74 -24.75
C PRO A 126 34.13 8.46 -23.80
N GLU A 127 33.63 9.03 -22.71
CA GLU A 127 34.40 9.66 -21.62
C GLU A 127 35.01 8.67 -20.60
N LEU A 128 34.74 7.37 -20.72
CA LEU A 128 35.35 6.29 -19.93
C LEU A 128 36.31 5.39 -20.75
N LYS A 129 36.65 5.78 -21.98
CA LYS A 129 37.69 5.11 -22.81
C LYS A 129 39.08 5.69 -22.58
#